data_AF-A0A0C9UBK9-F1
#
_entry.id   AF-A0A0C9UBK9-F1
#
_cell.length_a   1.000
_cell.length_b   1.000
_cell.length_c   1.000
_cell.angle_alpha   90.00
_cell.angle_beta   90.00
_cell.angle_gamma   90.00
#
_symmetry.space_group_name_H-M   'P 1'
#
loop_
_entity.id
_entity.type
_entity.pdbx_description
1 polymer ?
#
loop_
_entity_poly.entity_id
_entity_poly.type
_entity_poly.pdbx_seq_one_letter_code
_entity_poly.pdbx_strand_id
1 'polypeptide(L)'
;MFFWIKLNLPPNSASLADQDDEDSSLDSESFIREIAIGRGILFLPGNTTYVDDRRTPYVRVSFSLLSEGEMEEAVKRLIGALKDQWDIYHLQTSRNNGVSDTGINGRSSDISQDDSLSEGVH
;
A
#
# COMPACT_ATOMS: atom_id res chain seq x y z
N MET A 1 0.77 -29.64 10.67
CA MET A 1 0.05 -29.61 9.38
C MET A 1 -0.04 -28.17 8.94
N PHE A 2 0.30 -27.86 7.69
CA PHE A 2 0.41 -26.48 7.21
C PHE A 2 -0.53 -26.23 6.04
N PHE A 3 -1.08 -25.02 5.98
CA PHE A 3 -1.85 -24.53 4.85
C PHE A 3 -1.20 -23.27 4.30
N TRP A 4 -1.27 -23.14 2.98
CA TRP A 4 -0.88 -21.94 2.25
C TRP A 4 -2.12 -21.17 1.88
N ILE A 5 -2.19 -19.91 2.29
CA ILE A 5 -3.34 -19.05 2.08
C ILE A 5 -2.87 -17.79 1.36
N LYS A 6 -3.51 -17.45 0.25
CA LYS A 6 -3.34 -16.15 -0.41
C LYS A 6 -4.19 -15.11 0.33
N LEU A 7 -3.58 -14.06 0.83
CA LEU A 7 -4.31 -12.95 1.45
C LEU A 7 -4.79 -11.97 0.37
N ASN A 8 -6.02 -11.49 0.50
CA ASN A 8 -6.55 -10.40 -0.31
C ASN A 8 -6.11 -9.06 0.29
N LEU A 9 -4.88 -8.66 0.01
CA LEU A 9 -4.28 -7.41 0.49
C LEU A 9 -4.50 -6.29 -0.55
N PRO A 10 -4.68 -5.04 -0.11
CA PRO A 10 -4.73 -3.91 -1.03
C PRO A 10 -3.37 -3.71 -1.72
N PRO A 11 -3.37 -3.18 -2.96
CA PRO A 11 -2.14 -2.93 -3.70
C PRO A 11 -1.29 -1.87 -2.97
N ASN A 12 0.03 -2.07 -2.95
CA ASN A 12 0.93 -1.08 -2.36
C ASN A 12 1.08 0.12 -3.31
N SER A 13 0.66 1.30 -2.85
CA SER A 13 0.72 2.56 -3.61
C SER A 13 2.13 2.97 -4.03
N ALA A 14 3.18 2.43 -3.40
CA ALA A 14 4.57 2.69 -3.76
C ALA A 14 5.07 1.90 -4.98
N SER A 15 4.32 0.89 -5.46
CA SER A 15 4.82 -0.10 -6.42
C SER A 15 3.98 -0.08 -7.71
N LEU A 16 3.82 1.09 -8.33
CA LEU A 16 3.25 1.20 -9.68
C LEU A 16 4.26 0.85 -10.79
N ALA A 17 5.52 0.60 -10.43
CA ALA A 17 6.64 0.46 -11.36
C ALA A 17 6.91 -0.99 -11.83
N ASP A 18 6.49 -2.01 -11.07
CA ASP A 18 6.70 -3.42 -11.40
C ASP A 18 5.35 -4.08 -11.69
N GLN A 19 4.77 -3.79 -12.86
CA GLN A 19 3.44 -4.27 -13.28
C GLN A 19 3.43 -5.69 -13.86
N ASP A 20 4.57 -6.38 -13.91
CA ASP A 20 4.64 -7.69 -14.56
C ASP A 20 4.09 -8.83 -13.67
N ASP A 21 3.98 -8.62 -12.35
CA ASP A 21 3.38 -9.58 -11.42
C ASP A 21 2.50 -8.88 -10.36
N GLU A 22 1.17 -9.01 -10.49
CA GLU A 22 0.17 -8.42 -9.57
C GLU A 22 0.45 -8.75 -8.09
N ASP A 23 0.98 -9.94 -7.82
CA ASP A 23 1.30 -10.46 -6.49
C ASP A 23 2.61 -9.90 -5.91
N SER A 24 3.50 -9.32 -6.72
CA SER A 24 4.81 -8.79 -6.27
C SER A 24 4.66 -7.47 -5.48
N SER A 25 3.56 -6.75 -5.72
CA SER A 25 3.25 -5.52 -5.01
C SER A 25 2.70 -5.75 -3.59
N LEU A 26 2.28 -6.99 -3.27
CA LEU A 26 1.58 -7.34 -2.04
C LEU A 26 2.55 -7.95 -1.02
N ASP A 27 2.62 -7.37 0.18
CA ASP A 27 3.56 -7.79 1.21
C ASP A 27 2.87 -8.35 2.47
N SER A 28 2.92 -9.67 2.63
CA SER A 28 2.43 -10.35 3.82
C SER A 28 3.28 -10.10 5.07
N GLU A 29 4.56 -9.79 4.96
CA GLU A 29 5.42 -9.54 6.14
C GLU A 29 4.99 -8.27 6.87
N SER A 30 4.85 -7.17 6.12
CA SER A 30 4.39 -5.89 6.68
C SER A 30 3.00 -6.04 7.31
N PHE A 31 2.06 -6.69 6.62
CA PHE A 31 0.73 -6.97 7.15
C PHE A 31 0.77 -7.74 8.49
N ILE A 32 1.61 -8.79 8.58
CA ILE A 32 1.73 -9.59 9.80
C ILE A 32 2.28 -8.74 10.94
N ARG A 33 3.36 -8.01 10.68
CA ARG A 33 4.09 -7.22 11.68
C ARG A 33 3.25 -6.07 12.22
N GLU A 34 2.55 -5.36 11.35
CA GLU A 34 1.85 -4.12 11.69
C GLU A 34 0.44 -4.36 12.23
N ILE A 35 -0.27 -5.38 11.73
CA ILE A 35 -1.70 -5.56 12.03
C ILE A 35 -1.97 -6.91 12.68
N ALA A 36 -1.52 -8.02 12.07
CA ALA A 36 -1.94 -9.35 12.49
C ALA A 36 -1.50 -9.65 13.94
N ILE A 37 -0.25 -9.35 14.30
CA ILE A 37 0.26 -9.53 15.66
C ILE A 37 -0.55 -8.70 16.68
N GLY A 38 -0.92 -7.46 16.33
CA GLY A 38 -1.74 -6.59 17.18
C GLY A 38 -3.13 -7.16 17.47
N ARG A 39 -3.66 -8.02 16.59
CA ARG A 39 -4.92 -8.74 16.76
C ARG A 39 -4.76 -10.11 17.43
N GLY A 40 -3.55 -10.46 17.87
CA GLY A 40 -3.29 -11.71 18.58
C GLY A 40 -3.38 -12.94 17.67
N ILE A 41 -2.97 -12.80 16.40
CA ILE A 41 -2.81 -13.90 15.45
C ILE A 41 -1.39 -13.87 14.88
N LEU A 42 -0.81 -15.05 14.69
CA LEU A 42 0.54 -15.21 14.15
C LEU A 42 0.49 -16.12 12.93
N PHE A 43 1.09 -15.65 11.86
CA PHE A 43 1.30 -16.41 10.64
C PHE A 43 2.77 -16.36 10.26
N LEU A 44 3.21 -17.33 9.46
CA LEU A 44 4.53 -17.23 8.85
C LEU A 44 4.38 -16.50 7.49
N PRO A 45 5.08 -15.38 7.28
CA PRO A 45 5.10 -14.69 5.99
C PRO A 45 5.61 -15.60 4.87
N GLY A 46 5.02 -15.52 3.68
CA GLY A 46 5.39 -16.39 2.57
C GLY A 46 6.81 -16.18 2.04
N ASN A 47 7.34 -14.95 2.15
CA ASN A 47 8.68 -14.60 1.67
C ASN A 47 9.77 -15.43 2.34
N THR A 48 9.58 -15.80 3.62
CA THR A 48 10.52 -16.65 4.39
C THR A 48 10.78 -18.03 3.80
N THR A 49 9.98 -18.47 2.82
CA THR A 49 10.14 -19.77 2.15
C THR A 49 10.78 -19.69 0.78
N TYR A 50 10.99 -18.47 0.27
CA TYR A 50 11.73 -18.23 -0.94
C TYR A 50 13.18 -17.88 -0.59
N VAL A 51 14.11 -18.22 -1.50
CA VAL A 51 15.54 -17.93 -1.32
C VAL A 51 15.88 -16.48 -1.63
N ASP A 52 14.99 -15.79 -2.33
CA ASP A 52 15.02 -14.36 -2.58
C ASP A 52 14.01 -13.65 -1.68
N ASP A 53 14.33 -12.40 -1.29
CA ASP A 53 13.49 -11.56 -0.42
C ASP A 53 12.26 -11.00 -1.17
N ARG A 54 11.66 -11.82 -2.04
CA ARG A 54 10.51 -11.44 -2.83
C ARG A 54 9.33 -11.16 -1.93
N ARG A 55 8.57 -10.12 -2.25
CA ARG A 55 7.28 -9.85 -1.61
C ARG A 55 6.24 -10.85 -2.10
N THR A 56 5.28 -11.12 -1.23
CA THR A 56 4.25 -12.09 -1.52
C THR A 56 3.01 -11.90 -0.63
N PRO A 57 1.80 -12.10 -1.18
CA PRO A 57 0.56 -12.09 -0.41
C PRO A 57 0.30 -13.41 0.33
N TYR A 58 1.14 -14.43 0.14
CA TYR A 58 0.92 -15.74 0.72
C TYR A 58 1.39 -15.81 2.17
N VAL A 59 0.64 -16.53 3.00
CA VAL A 59 1.04 -16.87 4.37
C VAL A 59 0.92 -18.37 4.62
N ARG A 60 1.79 -18.87 5.49
CA ARG A 60 1.74 -20.25 5.98
C ARG A 60 1.14 -20.29 7.38
N VAL A 61 0.09 -21.10 7.54
CA VAL A 61 -0.65 -21.25 8.79
C VAL A 61 -0.55 -22.68 9.29
N SER A 62 -0.61 -22.88 10.62
CA SER A 62 -0.63 -24.19 11.25
C SER A 62 -1.72 -24.24 12.31
N PHE A 63 -2.60 -25.23 12.20
CA PHE A 63 -3.67 -25.46 13.18
C PHE A 63 -3.43 -26.71 14.04
N SER A 64 -2.24 -27.31 13.98
CA SER A 64 -1.97 -28.55 14.71
C SER A 64 -1.93 -28.42 16.23
N LEU A 65 -1.90 -27.20 16.74
CA LEU A 65 -1.82 -26.90 18.18
C LEU A 65 -3.11 -26.30 18.74
N LEU A 66 -4.07 -25.96 17.88
CA LEU A 66 -5.29 -25.26 18.28
C LEU A 66 -6.46 -26.25 18.37
N SER A 67 -7.31 -26.06 19.37
CA SER A 67 -8.65 -26.65 19.38
C SER A 67 -9.53 -26.03 18.28
N GLU A 68 -10.68 -26.65 17.99
CA GLU A 68 -11.63 -26.16 16.99
C GLU A 68 -12.12 -24.74 17.29
N GLY A 69 -12.44 -24.45 18.56
CA GLY A 69 -12.86 -23.10 18.98
C GLY A 69 -11.75 -22.05 18.83
N GLU A 70 -10.49 -22.41 19.15
CA GLU A 70 -9.36 -21.50 18.97
C GLU A 70 -9.05 -21.25 17.49
N MET A 71 -9.24 -22.27 16.63
CA MET A 71 -9.14 -22.13 15.19
C MET A 71 -10.18 -21.16 14.65
N GLU A 72 -11.44 -21.30 15.07
CA GLU A 72 -12.52 -20.40 14.66
C GLU A 72 -12.24 -18.94 15.07
N GLU A 73 -11.78 -18.74 16.32
CA GLU A 73 -11.40 -17.42 16.81
C GLU A 73 -10.18 -16.84 16.08
N ALA A 74 -9.18 -17.65 15.72
CA ALA A 74 -8.06 -17.21 14.92
C ALA A 74 -8.50 -16.73 13.52
N VAL A 75 -9.46 -17.43 12.90
CA VAL A 75 -10.03 -17.03 11.60
C VAL A 75 -10.84 -15.74 11.74
N LYS A 76 -11.65 -15.57 12.80
CA LYS A 76 -12.39 -14.32 13.05
C LYS A 76 -11.44 -13.13 13.20
N ARG A 77 -10.35 -13.31 13.95
CA ARG A 77 -9.31 -12.29 14.12
C ARG A 77 -8.61 -11.96 12.80
N LEU A 78 -8.33 -12.96 11.95
CA LEU A 78 -7.77 -12.75 10.62
C LEU A 78 -8.68 -11.89 9.74
N ILE A 79 -9.98 -12.17 9.73
CA ILE A 79 -10.95 -11.36 8.99
C ILE A 79 -10.92 -9.91 9.48
N GLY A 80 -10.86 -9.70 10.80
CA GLY A 80 -10.72 -8.37 11.38
C GLY A 80 -9.43 -7.66 10.94
N ALA A 81 -8.30 -8.38 10.90
CA ALA A 81 -7.02 -7.81 10.46
C ALA A 81 -7.06 -7.39 8.99
N LEU A 82 -7.66 -8.21 8.13
CA LEU A 82 -7.82 -7.87 6.71
C LEU A 82 -8.69 -6.63 6.54
N LYS A 83 -9.80 -6.51 7.29
CA LYS A 83 -10.66 -5.31 7.26
C LYS A 83 -9.89 -4.05 7.65
N ASP A 84 -9.12 -4.09 8.74
CA ASP A 84 -8.32 -2.94 9.16
C ASP A 84 -7.31 -2.52 8.09
N GLN A 85 -6.65 -3.49 7.44
CA GLN A 85 -5.71 -3.20 6.35
C GLN A 85 -6.41 -2.45 5.20
N TRP A 86 -7.61 -2.88 4.82
CA TRP A 86 -8.40 -2.21 3.78
C TRP A 86 -8.91 -0.84 4.21
N ASP A 87 -9.34 -0.69 5.46
CA ASP A 87 -9.78 0.59 6.01
C ASP A 87 -8.61 1.60 6.02
N ILE A 88 -7.42 1.19 6.45
CA ILE A 88 -6.20 2.00 6.40
C ILE A 88 -5.89 2.42 4.96
N TYR A 89 -5.95 1.48 4.01
CA TYR A 89 -5.72 1.77 2.60
C TYR A 89 -6.70 2.81 2.03
N HIS A 90 -8.00 2.68 2.33
CA HIS A 90 -9.01 3.63 1.87
C HIS A 90 -8.83 5.02 2.50
N LEU A 91 -8.45 5.10 3.78
CA LEU A 91 -8.13 6.37 4.44
C LEU A 91 -6.92 7.05 3.81
N GLN A 92 -5.86 6.31 3.50
CA GLN A 92 -4.67 6.83 2.84
C GLN A 92 -4.96 7.31 1.41
N THR A 93 -5.69 6.52 0.63
CA THR A 93 -6.08 6.87 -0.75
C THR A 93 -6.95 8.14 -0.78
N SER A 94 -7.89 8.27 0.16
CA SER A 94 -8.73 9.46 0.28
C SER A 94 -7.92 10.71 0.62
N ARG A 95 -6.88 10.59 1.45
CA ARG A 95 -5.98 11.69 1.80
C ARG A 95 -5.11 12.12 0.62
N ASN A 96 -4.62 11.18 -0.18
CA ASN A 96 -3.76 11.47 -1.32
C ASN A 96 -4.52 12.17 -2.47
N ASN A 97 -5.80 11.86 -2.67
CA ASN A 97 -6.64 12.52 -3.69
C ASN A 97 -7.07 13.96 -3.32
N GLY A 98 -6.91 14.40 -2.07
CA GLY A 98 -7.32 15.74 -1.62
C GLY A 98 -6.27 16.84 -1.77
N VAL A 99 -5.07 16.54 -2.27
CA VAL A 99 -3.90 17.46 -2.29
C VAL A 99 -3.62 18.04 -3.69
N SER A 100 -4.52 17.88 -4.65
CA SER A 100 -4.32 18.37 -6.04
C SER A 100 -4.98 19.72 -6.36
N ASP A 101 -5.55 20.46 -5.39
CA ASP A 101 -6.37 21.67 -5.68
C ASP A 101 -5.94 22.97 -4.96
N THR A 102 -4.63 23.18 -4.76
CA THR A 102 -4.11 24.53 -4.44
C THR A 102 -3.29 25.05 -5.61
N GLY A 103 -4.01 25.55 -6.62
CA GLY A 103 -3.45 26.33 -7.73
C GLY A 103 -2.70 27.57 -7.21
N ILE A 104 -1.38 27.52 -7.29
CA ILE A 104 -0.50 28.67 -7.13
C ILE A 104 -0.59 29.50 -8.43
N ASN A 105 -1.62 30.36 -8.54
CA ASN A 105 -1.60 31.46 -9.52
C ASN A 105 -1.05 32.72 -8.85
N GLY A 106 0.27 32.70 -8.63
CA GLY A 106 1.05 33.86 -8.22
C GLY A 106 1.34 34.77 -9.42
N ARG A 107 0.44 35.73 -9.65
CA ARG A 107 0.71 37.16 -9.95
C ARG A 107 2.18 37.51 -10.31
N SER A 108 2.42 37.85 -11.58
CA SER A 108 3.42 38.87 -11.92
C SER A 108 2.77 39.91 -12.83
N SER A 109 2.42 41.03 -12.20
CA SER A 109 2.15 42.30 -12.84
C SER A 109 3.49 42.95 -13.17
N ASP A 110 3.75 43.23 -14.44
CA ASP A 110 4.71 44.26 -14.82
C ASP A 110 4.05 45.24 -15.82
N ILE A 111 4.21 46.51 -15.47
CA ILE A 111 3.53 47.68 -15.96
C ILE A 111 4.59 48.51 -16.73
N SER A 112 4.22 49.02 -17.91
CA SER A 112 4.78 50.22 -18.60
C SER A 112 6.28 50.16 -19.00
N GLN A 113 6.83 50.82 -20.02
CA GLN A 113 6.51 51.95 -20.91
C GLN A 113 7.57 51.84 -22.05
N ASP A 114 7.20 51.98 -23.33
CA ASP A 114 7.50 53.15 -24.19
C ASP A 114 9.00 53.47 -24.35
N ASP A 115 9.56 53.22 -25.55
CA ASP A 115 10.32 54.26 -26.26
C ASP A 115 10.54 53.89 -27.74
N SER A 116 10.18 54.86 -28.59
CA SER A 116 10.47 54.88 -30.01
C SER A 116 11.93 55.30 -30.24
N LEU A 117 12.62 54.77 -31.26
CA LEU A 117 13.44 55.56 -32.19
C LEU A 117 14.02 54.70 -33.32
N SER A 118 13.89 55.29 -34.50
CA SER A 118 14.40 54.99 -35.83
C SER A 118 15.93 54.86 -35.96
N GLU A 119 16.37 53.97 -36.86
CA GLU A 119 17.43 54.08 -37.89
C GLU A 119 17.49 52.69 -38.59
N GLY A 120 17.52 52.47 -39.91
CA GLY A 120 17.98 53.27 -41.03
C GLY A 120 19.13 52.54 -41.77
N VAL A 121 18.88 51.39 -42.42
CA VAL A 121 19.79 50.82 -43.45
C VAL A 121 18.99 49.95 -44.45
N HIS A 122 18.57 50.52 -45.59
CA HIS A 122 19.23 50.25 -46.87
C HIS A 122 18.76 51.20 -47.97
#